data_AF-A0A2K0TZ09-F1
#
_entry.id   AF-A0A2K0TZ09-F1
#
_cell.length_a   1.000
_cell.length_b   1.000
_cell.length_c   1.000
_cell.angle_alpha   90.00
_cell.angle_beta   90.00
_cell.angle_gamma   90.00
#
_symmetry.space_group_name_H-M   'P 1'
#
loop_
_entity.id
_entity.type
_entity.pdbx_description
1 polymer ?
#
loop_
_entity_poly.entity_id
_entity_poly.type
_entity_poly.pdbx_seq_one_letter_code
_entity_poly.pdbx_strand_id
1 'polypeptide(L)'
;MIVNTRSFYNETLETLKYPWEDRLALFPVADLFNYSDDGCKVYFSSHVYQIVADRVYKRGEELFISYSSHSNDYNLLEYGFTPDENPSDDVYIDDVVFPKLSKSHKEELKKRDVLGEYPLAPSTEEFRRTQGVLRLLCCTTKQFDESLDGKE
;
A
#
# COMPACT_ATOMS: atom_id res chain seq x y z
N MET A 1 -6.07 -18.52 6.79
CA MET A 1 -4.74 -17.94 7.04
C MET A 1 -3.71 -18.30 5.97
N ILE A 2 -3.69 -19.50 5.38
CA ILE A 2 -2.68 -19.85 4.35
C ILE A 2 -2.83 -19.01 3.07
N VAL A 3 -4.07 -18.83 2.57
CA VAL A 3 -4.32 -18.11 1.31
C VAL A 3 -3.78 -16.68 1.35
N ASN A 4 -4.10 -15.91 2.39
CA ASN A 4 -3.60 -14.52 2.53
C ASN A 4 -2.06 -14.46 2.53
N THR A 5 -1.43 -15.32 3.33
CA THR A 5 0.03 -15.26 3.56
C THR A 5 0.91 -15.81 2.44
N ARG A 6 0.37 -16.66 1.53
CA ARG A 6 1.17 -17.48 0.60
C ARG A 6 0.63 -17.53 -0.83
N SER A 7 -0.46 -16.83 -1.12
CA SER A 7 -1.00 -16.81 -2.48
C SER A 7 -0.38 -15.72 -3.35
N PHE A 8 -0.44 -15.98 -4.65
CA PHE A 8 -0.02 -15.07 -5.70
C PHE A 8 -1.19 -14.82 -6.65
N TYR A 9 -1.20 -13.66 -7.27
CA TYR A 9 -2.16 -13.36 -8.32
C TYR A 9 -1.92 -14.26 -9.54
N ASN A 10 -2.96 -14.96 -9.95
CA ASN A 10 -3.01 -15.75 -11.17
C ASN A 10 -3.73 -14.95 -12.25
N GLU A 11 -3.04 -14.05 -12.92
CA GLU A 11 -3.61 -13.18 -13.94
C GLU A 11 -3.36 -13.71 -15.35
N THR A 12 -4.40 -14.32 -15.90
CA THR A 12 -4.49 -14.78 -17.29
C THR A 12 -5.70 -14.12 -17.94
N LEU A 13 -5.79 -14.17 -19.27
CA LEU A 13 -6.97 -13.64 -19.98
C LEU A 13 -8.29 -14.30 -19.54
N GLU A 14 -8.23 -15.52 -19.01
CA GLU A 14 -9.40 -16.22 -18.47
C GLU A 14 -9.74 -15.77 -17.05
N THR A 15 -8.74 -15.72 -16.17
CA THR A 15 -8.95 -15.39 -14.76
C THR A 15 -9.26 -13.91 -14.50
N LEU A 16 -8.87 -13.02 -15.41
CA LEU A 16 -9.23 -11.59 -15.38
C LEU A 16 -10.75 -11.33 -15.52
N LYS A 17 -11.54 -12.35 -15.85
CA LYS A 17 -13.01 -12.26 -15.89
C LYS A 17 -13.66 -12.32 -14.50
N TYR A 18 -12.89 -12.66 -13.47
CA TYR A 18 -13.37 -12.86 -12.10
C TYR A 18 -12.87 -11.74 -11.16
N PRO A 19 -13.54 -11.53 -10.01
CA PRO A 19 -13.02 -10.69 -8.91
C PRO A 19 -11.59 -11.10 -8.51
N TRP A 20 -10.84 -10.19 -7.90
CA TRP A 20 -9.43 -10.45 -7.58
C TRP A 20 -9.23 -11.57 -6.57
N GLU A 21 -10.19 -11.72 -5.67
CA GLU A 21 -10.25 -12.74 -4.63
C GLU A 21 -10.31 -14.16 -5.21
N ASP A 22 -10.87 -14.30 -6.42
CA ASP A 22 -11.04 -15.58 -7.13
C ASP A 22 -9.89 -15.89 -8.10
N ARG A 23 -8.89 -15.01 -8.20
CA ARG A 23 -7.71 -15.18 -9.06
C ARG A 23 -6.42 -15.29 -8.24
N LEU A 24 -6.48 -16.10 -7.19
CA LEU A 24 -5.35 -16.43 -6.33
C LEU A 24 -4.88 -17.88 -6.57
N ALA A 25 -3.57 -18.10 -6.56
CA ALA A 25 -2.96 -19.42 -6.68
C ALA A 25 -1.81 -19.60 -5.69
N LEU A 26 -1.60 -20.84 -5.25
CA LEU A 26 -0.41 -21.22 -4.49
C LEU A 26 0.67 -21.70 -5.46
N PHE A 27 1.87 -21.13 -5.36
CA PHE A 27 3.03 -21.53 -6.15
C PHE A 27 4.03 -22.24 -5.23
N PRO A 28 4.10 -23.59 -5.27
CA PRO A 28 5.06 -24.33 -4.48
C PRO A 28 6.48 -23.81 -4.74
N VAL A 29 7.30 -23.76 -3.69
CA VAL A 29 8.68 -23.25 -3.71
C VAL A 29 8.76 -21.73 -3.77
N ALA A 30 7.97 -21.07 -4.61
CA ALA A 30 7.93 -19.61 -4.64
C ALA A 30 7.37 -19.03 -3.34
N ASP A 31 6.39 -19.71 -2.74
CA ASP A 31 5.79 -19.36 -1.45
C ASP A 31 6.71 -19.52 -0.24
N LEU A 32 7.90 -20.12 -0.40
CA LEU A 32 8.88 -20.29 0.67
C LEU A 32 9.81 -19.08 0.86
N PHE A 33 9.89 -18.18 -0.12
CA PHE A 33 10.74 -17.00 -0.02
C PHE A 33 10.17 -16.02 0.99
N ASN A 34 11.01 -15.51 1.90
CA ASN A 34 10.63 -14.48 2.86
C ASN A 34 10.66 -13.08 2.22
N TYR A 35 10.03 -12.13 2.90
CA TYR A 35 9.96 -10.74 2.48
C TYR A 35 11.26 -9.97 2.74
N SER A 36 11.64 -9.13 1.80
CA SER A 36 12.55 -7.99 1.97
C SER A 36 12.25 -6.96 0.88
N ASP A 37 12.48 -5.67 1.15
CA ASP A 37 12.37 -4.61 0.15
C ASP A 37 13.36 -4.84 -1.01
N ASP A 38 14.53 -5.37 -0.68
CA ASP A 38 15.57 -5.77 -1.63
C ASP A 38 15.69 -7.29 -1.73
N GLY A 39 15.90 -7.79 -2.95
CA GLY A 39 16.08 -9.22 -3.19
C GLY A 39 15.83 -9.63 -4.64
N CYS A 40 15.60 -10.93 -4.82
CA CYS A 40 15.35 -11.53 -6.12
C CYS A 40 14.19 -10.84 -6.84
N LYS A 41 14.34 -10.67 -8.16
CA LYS A 41 13.30 -10.12 -9.01
C LYS A 41 12.32 -11.21 -9.41
N VAL A 42 11.04 -10.90 -9.25
CA VAL A 42 9.93 -11.78 -9.58
C VAL A 42 9.33 -11.33 -10.91
N TYR A 43 9.21 -12.27 -11.85
CA TYR A 43 8.54 -12.07 -13.12
C TYR A 43 7.47 -13.13 -13.30
N PHE A 44 6.28 -12.73 -13.73
CA PHE A 44 5.21 -13.65 -14.01
C PHE A 44 4.55 -13.34 -15.34
N SER A 45 4.02 -14.39 -15.98
CA SER A 45 3.17 -14.32 -17.16
C SER A 45 2.13 -15.42 -17.07
N SER A 46 1.27 -15.52 -18.08
CA SER A 46 0.27 -16.59 -18.17
C SER A 46 0.85 -18.01 -18.25
N HIS A 47 2.16 -18.18 -18.46
CA HIS A 47 2.80 -19.50 -18.64
C HIS A 47 3.96 -19.76 -17.69
N VAL A 48 4.56 -18.72 -17.10
CA VAL A 48 5.79 -18.88 -16.31
C VAL A 48 5.79 -17.94 -15.13
N TYR A 49 6.33 -18.44 -14.02
CA TYR A 49 6.70 -17.66 -12.85
C TYR A 49 8.21 -17.84 -12.64
N GLN A 50 8.96 -16.74 -12.60
CA GLN A 50 10.41 -16.74 -12.55
C GLN A 50 10.89 -15.87 -11.39
N ILE A 51 11.77 -16.44 -10.59
CA ILE A 51 12.51 -15.74 -9.54
C ILE A 51 13.96 -15.68 -10.00
N VAL A 52 14.47 -14.47 -10.20
CA VAL A 52 15.81 -14.22 -10.72
C VAL A 52 16.63 -13.51 -9.66
N ALA A 53 17.80 -14.05 -9.34
CA ALA A 53 18.72 -13.39 -8.42
C ALA A 53 19.11 -12.01 -8.95
N ASP A 54 18.93 -10.99 -8.13
CA ASP A 54 19.29 -9.59 -8.39
C ASP A 54 20.80 -9.36 -8.26
N ARG A 55 21.50 -10.23 -7.52
CA ARG A 55 22.94 -10.15 -7.26
C ARG A 55 23.54 -11.54 -7.03
N VAL A 56 24.86 -11.58 -6.82
CA VAL A 56 25.55 -12.80 -6.38
C VAL A 56 25.29 -13.02 -4.90
N TYR A 57 24.79 -14.21 -4.56
CA TYR A 57 24.55 -14.65 -3.18
C TYR A 57 25.66 -15.59 -2.71
N LYS A 58 26.05 -15.46 -1.44
CA LYS A 58 27.02 -16.36 -0.81
C LYS A 58 26.32 -17.63 -0.33
N ARG A 59 27.08 -18.71 -0.20
CA ARG A 59 26.56 -19.95 0.38
C ARG A 59 26.08 -19.70 1.81
N GLY A 60 24.83 -20.08 2.10
CA GLY A 60 24.18 -19.89 3.39
C GLY A 60 23.47 -18.55 3.56
N GLU A 61 23.54 -17.68 2.55
CA GLU A 61 22.75 -16.45 2.50
C GLU A 61 21.32 -16.76 2.07
N GLU A 62 20.35 -16.14 2.74
CA GLU A 62 18.93 -16.30 2.44
C GLU A 62 18.54 -15.50 1.19
N LEU A 63 17.59 -16.05 0.43
CA LEU A 63 17.03 -15.40 -0.75
C LEU A 63 15.66 -14.83 -0.38
N PHE A 64 15.48 -13.54 -0.65
CA PHE A 64 14.23 -12.84 -0.39
C PHE A 64 13.55 -12.43 -1.70
N ILE A 65 12.25 -12.21 -1.63
CA ILE A 65 11.48 -11.51 -2.68
C ILE A 65 10.70 -10.37 -2.02
N SER A 66 10.34 -9.35 -2.79
CA SER A 66 9.36 -8.38 -2.34
C SER A 66 7.94 -8.93 -2.62
N TYR A 67 7.08 -8.89 -1.61
CA TYR A 67 5.67 -9.27 -1.77
C TYR A 67 4.91 -8.14 -2.45
N SER A 68 5.08 -6.93 -1.91
CA SER A 68 4.60 -5.64 -2.39
C SER A 68 4.91 -4.58 -1.34
N SER A 69 4.87 -3.30 -1.71
CA SER A 69 5.00 -2.18 -0.78
C SER A 69 3.70 -1.98 0.00
N HIS A 70 3.71 -2.31 1.29
CA HIS A 70 2.54 -2.25 2.16
C HIS A 70 2.89 -1.68 3.54
N SER A 71 1.92 -1.08 4.22
CA SER A 71 2.08 -0.61 5.59
C SER A 71 2.27 -1.76 6.57
N ASN A 72 2.82 -1.47 7.75
CA ASN A 72 3.02 -2.47 8.79
C ASN A 72 1.69 -3.05 9.30
N ASP A 73 0.62 -2.25 9.32
CA ASP A 73 -0.73 -2.72 9.66
C ASP A 73 -1.22 -3.80 8.68
N TYR A 74 -1.00 -3.57 7.38
CA TYR A 74 -1.34 -4.55 6.34
C TYR A 74 -0.44 -5.80 6.45
N ASN A 75 0.87 -5.61 6.64
CA ASN A 75 1.81 -6.74 6.77
C ASN A 75 1.47 -7.63 7.97
N LEU A 76 1.09 -7.03 9.09
CA LEU A 76 0.67 -7.77 10.27
C LEU A 76 -0.64 -8.52 10.04
N LEU A 77 -1.62 -7.87 9.40
CA LEU A 77 -2.93 -8.46 9.16
C LEU A 77 -2.89 -9.62 8.14
N GLU A 78 -2.18 -9.43 7.04
CA GLU A 78 -2.20 -10.34 5.89
C GLU A 78 -1.07 -11.36 5.90
N TYR A 79 0.11 -10.98 6.41
CA TYR A 79 1.30 -11.83 6.45
C TYR A 79 1.72 -12.27 7.85
N GLY A 80 1.20 -11.63 8.90
CA GLY A 80 1.49 -11.99 10.29
C GLY A 80 2.86 -11.56 10.79
N PHE A 81 3.49 -10.57 10.14
CA PHE A 81 4.77 -10.00 10.56
C PHE A 81 4.85 -8.50 10.29
N THR A 82 5.78 -7.82 10.95
CA THR A 82 6.17 -6.44 10.62
C THR A 82 7.68 -6.43 10.37
N PRO A 83 8.18 -5.94 9.23
CA PRO A 83 9.62 -5.78 9.02
C PRO A 83 10.21 -4.74 9.98
N ASP A 84 11.52 -4.84 10.25
CA ASP A 84 12.23 -3.92 11.16
C ASP A 84 12.31 -2.48 10.60
N GLU A 85 12.49 -2.36 9.28
CA GLU A 85 12.45 -1.11 8.53
C GLU A 85 11.43 -1.28 7.40
N ASN A 86 10.52 -0.30 7.24
CA ASN A 86 9.52 -0.28 6.18
C ASN A 86 9.39 1.13 5.61
N PRO A 87 9.94 1.42 4.41
CA PRO A 87 9.82 2.73 3.79
C PRO A 87 8.39 3.04 3.32
N SER A 88 7.54 2.01 3.20
CA SER A 88 6.13 2.10 2.81
C SER A 88 5.17 2.13 4.00
N ASP A 89 5.68 2.28 5.23
CA ASP A 89 4.82 2.38 6.40
C ASP A 89 4.03 3.70 6.41
N ASP A 90 2.80 3.62 6.88
CA ASP A 90 1.90 4.76 7.01
C ASP A 90 1.11 4.71 8.32
N VAL A 91 0.63 5.86 8.74
CA VAL A 91 -0.25 6.00 9.90
C VAL A 91 -1.39 6.95 9.55
N TYR A 92 -2.62 6.51 9.79
CA TYR A 92 -3.82 7.30 9.57
C TYR A 92 -4.10 8.20 10.77
N ILE A 93 -4.22 9.51 10.55
CA ILE A 93 -4.45 10.50 11.61
C ILE A 93 -5.91 10.97 11.72
N ASP A 94 -6.83 10.23 11.11
CA ASP A 94 -8.28 10.47 11.12
C ASP A 94 -8.81 10.76 12.52
N ASP A 95 -8.43 9.96 13.52
CA ASP A 95 -8.88 10.12 14.90
C ASP A 95 -8.45 11.44 15.55
N VAL A 96 -7.35 12.03 15.08
CA VAL A 96 -6.85 13.33 15.55
C VAL A 96 -7.50 14.48 14.76
N VAL A 97 -7.80 14.26 13.48
CA VAL A 97 -8.38 15.26 12.58
C VAL A 97 -9.88 15.41 12.79
N PHE A 98 -10.62 14.30 12.91
CA PHE A 98 -12.09 14.28 12.97
C PHE A 98 -12.70 15.10 14.12
N PRO A 99 -12.11 15.15 15.32
CA PRO A 99 -12.59 16.00 16.41
C PRO A 99 -12.41 17.50 16.14
N LYS A 100 -11.46 17.89 15.27
CA LYS A 100 -11.17 19.29 14.93
C LYS A 100 -12.05 19.82 13.79
N LEU A 101 -12.72 18.93 13.05
CA LEU A 101 -13.58 19.31 11.93
C LEU A 101 -14.97 19.77 12.40
N SER A 102 -15.37 20.98 11.99
CA SER A 102 -16.73 21.47 12.16
C SER A 102 -17.72 20.68 11.29
N LYS A 103 -19.04 20.79 11.56
CA LYS A 103 -20.07 20.16 10.70
C LYS A 103 -19.95 20.61 9.24
N SER A 104 -19.73 21.91 9.02
CA SER A 104 -19.51 22.48 7.68
C SER A 104 -18.29 21.88 6.98
N HIS A 105 -17.17 21.72 7.70
CA HIS A 105 -15.97 21.08 7.15
C HIS A 105 -16.25 19.64 6.70
N LYS A 106 -16.95 18.84 7.51
CA LYS A 106 -17.27 17.45 7.18
C LYS A 106 -18.18 17.35 5.96
N GLU A 107 -19.15 18.25 5.82
CA GLU A 107 -20.03 18.30 4.65
C GLU A 107 -19.25 18.66 3.38
N GLU A 108 -18.33 19.62 3.45
CA GLU A 108 -17.51 20.02 2.31
C GLU A 108 -16.55 18.90 1.86
N LEU A 109 -15.85 18.28 2.82
CA LEU A 109 -14.98 17.14 2.54
C LEU A 109 -15.76 15.96 1.94
N LYS A 110 -16.98 15.71 2.43
CA LYS A 110 -17.85 14.64 1.91
C LYS A 110 -18.32 14.93 0.48
N LYS A 111 -18.65 16.18 0.14
CA LYS A 111 -19.03 16.57 -1.23
C LYS A 111 -17.91 16.33 -2.24
N ARG A 112 -16.65 16.43 -1.79
CA ARG A 112 -15.46 16.26 -2.63
C ARG A 112 -14.85 14.86 -2.54
N ASP A 113 -15.50 13.93 -1.84
CA ASP A 113 -15.03 12.54 -1.65
C ASP A 113 -13.63 12.43 -0.99
N VAL A 114 -13.33 13.39 -0.11
CA VAL A 114 -12.05 13.50 0.63
C VAL A 114 -12.25 13.48 2.15
N LEU A 115 -13.40 12.99 2.61
CA LEU A 115 -13.66 12.81 4.03
C LEU A 115 -13.03 11.50 4.51
N GLY A 116 -12.04 11.63 5.39
CA GLY A 116 -11.29 10.51 5.94
C GLY A 116 -10.17 10.00 5.03
N GLU A 117 -9.47 9.00 5.56
CA GLU A 117 -8.26 8.42 4.98
C GLU A 117 -7.16 9.47 4.85
N TYR A 118 -6.64 9.90 6.00
CA TYR A 118 -5.57 10.90 6.10
C TYR A 118 -4.24 10.24 6.50
N PRO A 119 -3.50 9.64 5.54
CA PRO A 119 -2.24 8.98 5.82
C PRO A 119 -1.12 9.98 6.13
N LEU A 120 -0.17 9.55 6.94
CA LEU A 120 1.16 10.13 7.13
C LEU A 120 2.18 9.02 6.92
N ALA A 121 3.15 9.27 6.06
CA ALA A 121 4.22 8.34 5.69
C ALA A 121 5.54 9.12 5.54
N PRO A 122 6.69 8.44 5.36
CA PRO A 122 7.97 9.12 5.14
C PRO A 122 8.06 9.88 3.80
N SER A 123 7.34 9.44 2.77
CA SER A 123 7.43 9.98 1.39
C SER A 123 6.37 11.07 1.13
N THR A 124 6.80 12.26 0.69
CA THR A 124 5.95 13.46 0.60
C THR A 124 4.89 13.48 -0.50
N GLU A 125 4.95 12.57 -1.48
CA GLU A 125 4.13 12.67 -2.69
C GLU A 125 2.67 12.21 -2.51
N GLU A 126 2.35 11.47 -1.45
CA GLU A 126 1.02 10.86 -1.25
C GLU A 126 0.11 11.62 -0.26
N PHE A 127 0.54 12.76 0.29
CA PHE A 127 -0.20 13.48 1.34
C PHE A 127 -1.25 14.48 0.87
N ARG A 128 -1.72 14.44 -0.38
CA ARG A 128 -2.67 15.46 -0.86
C ARG A 128 -3.94 15.54 -0.03
N ARG A 129 -4.50 14.40 0.40
CA ARG A 129 -5.69 14.35 1.28
C ARG A 129 -5.39 14.98 2.64
N THR A 130 -4.28 14.58 3.27
CA THR A 130 -3.85 15.08 4.58
C THR A 130 -3.49 16.57 4.53
N GLN A 131 -2.79 17.03 3.49
CA GLN A 131 -2.50 18.44 3.28
C GLN A 131 -3.78 19.25 3.06
N GLY A 132 -4.72 18.74 2.26
CA GLY A 132 -6.02 19.38 2.04
C GLY A 132 -6.77 19.59 3.34
N VAL A 133 -6.90 18.56 4.18
CA VAL A 133 -7.63 18.69 5.45
C VAL A 133 -6.89 19.59 6.46
N LEU A 134 -5.56 19.58 6.49
CA LEU A 134 -4.78 20.49 7.33
C LEU A 134 -4.90 21.94 6.87
N ARG A 135 -4.90 22.21 5.55
CA ARG A 135 -5.16 23.55 5.00
C ARG A 135 -6.58 24.02 5.31
N LEU A 136 -7.58 23.15 5.27
CA LEU A 136 -8.94 23.51 5.69
C LEU A 136 -9.00 23.93 7.17
N LEU A 137 -8.20 23.30 8.03
CA LEU A 137 -8.14 23.61 9.46
C LEU A 137 -7.32 24.86 9.80
N CYS A 138 -6.28 25.16 9.02
CA CYS A 138 -5.27 26.16 9.37
C CYS A 138 -5.22 27.37 8.43
N CYS A 139 -5.86 27.32 7.27
CA CYS A 139 -5.72 28.30 6.19
C CYS A 139 -7.06 28.86 5.72
N THR A 140 -7.01 29.81 4.77
CA THR A 140 -8.20 30.38 4.14
C THR A 140 -8.81 29.41 3.13
N THR A 141 -10.12 29.51 2.87
CA THR A 141 -10.85 28.64 1.92
C THR A 141 -10.21 28.63 0.52
N LYS A 142 -9.63 29.75 0.09
CA LYS A 142 -8.92 29.85 -1.19
C LYS A 142 -7.68 28.93 -1.28
N GLN A 143 -6.88 28.88 -0.22
CA GLN A 143 -5.68 28.03 -0.16
C GLN A 143 -6.02 26.53 -0.07
N PHE A 144 -7.20 26.21 0.47
CA PHE A 144 -7.77 24.87 0.45
C PHE A 144 -8.19 24.46 -0.97
N ASP A 145 -8.93 25.32 -1.68
CA ASP A 145 -9.37 25.04 -3.05
C ASP A 145 -8.19 24.87 -4.03
N GLU A 146 -7.17 25.74 -3.97
CA GLU A 146 -5.96 25.66 -4.79
C GLU A 146 -5.19 24.33 -4.59
N SER A 147 -5.19 23.81 -3.36
CA SER A 147 -4.53 22.54 -3.02
C SER A 147 -5.20 21.30 -3.60
N LEU A 148 -6.53 21.32 -3.70
CA LEU A 148 -7.32 20.21 -4.23
C LEU A 148 -7.31 20.19 -5.77
N ASP A 149 -7.21 21.37 -6.40
CA ASP A 149 -7.13 21.52 -7.86
C ASP A 149 -5.74 21.23 -8.44
N GLY A 150 -4.75 20.91 -7.60
CA GLY A 150 -3.37 20.64 -8.02
C GLY A 150 -2.65 21.88 -8.58
N LYS A 151 -3.11 23.07 -8.20
CA LYS A 151 -2.49 24.35 -8.55
C LYS A 151 -1.68 24.80 -7.34
N GLU A 152 -0.43 24.35 -7.26
CA GLU A 152 0.55 24.93 -6.32
C GLU A 152 0.98 26.34 -6.75
#